data_AF-A0A5D6WHZ7-F1
#
_entry.id   AF-A0A5D6WHZ7-F1
#
_cell.length_a   1.000
_cell.length_b   1.000
_cell.length_c   1.000
_cell.angle_alpha   90.00
_cell.angle_beta   90.00
_cell.angle_gamma   90.00
#
_symmetry.space_group_name_H-M   'P 1'
#
loop_
_entity.id
_entity.type
_entity.pdbx_description
1 polymer ?
#
loop_
_entity_poly.entity_id
_entity_poly.type
_entity_poly.pdbx_seq_one_letter_code
_entity_poly.pdbx_strand_id
1 'polypeptide(L)'
;MGYRDNYFNNTKSNYGWYTCVRCGRKLRKGDADIDHILPQKYGGGDGLDNLQCMCKHCNRSKGASVRDTVSDYASHNMNRAKDSILGLFD
;
A
#
# COMPACT_ATOMS: atom_id res chain seq x y z
N MET A 1 -14.18 9.93 -4.69
CA MET A 1 -13.58 8.58 -4.71
C MET A 1 -12.85 8.38 -3.39
N GLY A 2 -13.02 7.25 -2.73
CA GLY A 2 -12.31 6.98 -1.46
C GLY A 2 -10.83 6.64 -1.68
N TYR A 3 -10.03 6.62 -0.60
CA TYR A 3 -8.60 6.26 -0.65
C TYR A 3 -8.36 4.91 -1.34
N ARG A 4 -9.28 3.96 -1.16
CA ARG A 4 -9.25 2.64 -1.79
C ARG A 4 -9.28 2.73 -3.31
N ASP A 5 -10.18 3.54 -3.86
CA ASP A 5 -10.29 3.72 -5.31
C ASP A 5 -9.07 4.47 -5.85
N ASN A 6 -8.60 5.48 -5.12
CA ASN A 6 -7.36 6.18 -5.46
C ASN A 6 -6.19 5.20 -5.59
N TYR A 7 -5.98 4.32 -4.60
CA TYR A 7 -4.93 3.32 -4.64
C TYR A 7 -5.01 2.43 -5.89
N PHE A 8 -6.19 1.85 -6.17
CA PHE A 8 -6.34 0.93 -7.30
C PHE A 8 -6.25 1.60 -8.67
N ASN A 9 -6.67 2.86 -8.78
CA ASN A 9 -6.58 3.62 -10.03
C ASN A 9 -5.14 4.05 -10.34
N ASN A 10 -4.28 4.16 -9.32
CA ASN A 10 -2.92 4.67 -9.47
C ASN A 10 -1.82 3.64 -9.15
N THR A 11 -2.18 2.38 -8.93
CA THR A 11 -1.22 1.29 -8.68
C THR A 11 -1.39 0.21 -9.74
N LYS A 12 -0.35 0.02 -10.56
CA LYS A 12 -0.31 -1.03 -11.58
C LYS A 12 -0.48 -2.41 -10.92
N SER A 13 -1.39 -3.21 -11.46
CA SER A 13 -1.55 -4.61 -11.07
C SER A 13 -0.82 -5.53 -12.03
N ASN A 14 -0.50 -6.75 -11.59
CA ASN A 14 -0.01 -7.80 -12.48
C ASN A 14 -1.20 -8.67 -12.94
N TYR A 15 -1.77 -8.40 -14.12
CA TYR A 15 -2.98 -9.08 -14.62
C TYR A 15 -4.14 -9.11 -13.59
N GLY A 16 -4.37 -8.00 -12.90
CA GLY A 16 -5.41 -7.86 -11.88
C GLY A 16 -5.05 -8.48 -10.53
N TRP A 17 -3.79 -8.86 -10.31
CA TRP A 17 -3.28 -9.33 -9.03
C TRP A 17 -2.47 -8.25 -8.32
N TYR A 18 -2.74 -8.12 -7.02
CA TYR A 18 -1.97 -7.31 -6.08
C TYR A 18 -1.24 -8.23 -5.09
N THR A 19 -0.22 -7.72 -4.42
CA THR A 19 0.57 -8.49 -3.46
C THR A 19 0.45 -7.86 -2.08
N CYS A 20 0.10 -8.66 -1.07
CA CYS A 20 0.16 -8.19 0.31
C CYS A 20 1.60 -7.89 0.70
N VAL A 21 1.87 -6.65 1.12
CA VAL A 21 3.21 -6.19 1.50
C VAL A 21 3.81 -6.93 2.71
N ARG A 22 2.98 -7.53 3.56
CA ARG A 22 3.42 -8.26 4.76
C ARG A 22 3.73 -9.73 4.49
N CYS A 23 2.81 -10.44 3.84
CA CYS A 23 2.88 -11.90 3.72
C CYS A 23 3.08 -12.40 2.29
N GLY A 24 3.17 -11.51 1.30
CA GLY A 24 3.40 -11.89 -0.10
C GLY A 24 2.21 -12.54 -0.82
N ARG A 25 1.08 -12.76 -0.14
CA ARG A 25 -0.12 -13.36 -0.73
C ARG A 25 -0.61 -12.54 -1.93
N LYS A 26 -0.94 -13.21 -3.03
CA LYS A 26 -1.58 -12.60 -4.22
C LYS A 26 -3.08 -12.44 -3.98
N LEU A 27 -3.59 -11.25 -4.28
CA LEU A 27 -4.95 -10.82 -3.95
C LEU A 27 -5.62 -10.24 -5.19
N ARG A 28 -6.91 -10.55 -5.37
CA ARG A 28 -7.78 -9.77 -6.27
C ARG A 28 -8.20 -8.48 -5.58
N LYS A 29 -8.67 -7.51 -6.36
CA LYS A 29 -9.15 -6.21 -5.85
C LYS A 29 -10.20 -6.37 -4.73
N GLY A 30 -11.07 -7.38 -4.79
CA GLY A 30 -12.09 -7.62 -3.74
C GLY A 30 -11.55 -8.21 -2.43
N ASP A 31 -10.38 -8.85 -2.47
CA ASP A 31 -9.77 -9.53 -1.33
C ASP A 31 -8.72 -8.70 -0.59
N ALA A 32 -8.22 -7.65 -1.26
CA ALA A 32 -7.27 -6.71 -0.71
C ALA A 32 -7.95 -5.67 0.17
N ASP A 33 -7.31 -5.32 1.28
CA ASP A 33 -7.50 -4.07 2.00
C ASP A 33 -6.41 -3.09 1.60
N ILE A 34 -6.72 -1.80 1.67
CA ILE A 34 -5.75 -0.73 1.48
C ILE A 34 -5.47 -0.15 2.86
N ASP A 35 -4.26 -0.37 3.33
CA ASP A 35 -3.80 0.04 4.66
C ASP A 35 -3.09 1.40 4.58
N HIS A 36 -3.26 2.20 5.63
CA HIS A 36 -2.50 3.42 5.87
C HIS A 36 -1.24 3.09 6.68
N ILE A 37 -0.07 3.27 6.07
CA ILE A 37 1.23 2.95 6.70
C ILE A 37 1.40 3.69 8.03
N LEU A 38 1.21 5.01 8.02
CA LEU A 38 0.88 5.80 9.21
C LEU A 38 -0.64 5.74 9.40
N PRO A 39 -1.15 5.16 10.48
CA PRO A 39 -2.60 5.06 10.69
C PRO A 39 -3.27 6.43 10.76
N GLN A 40 -4.49 6.53 10.24
CA GLN A 40 -5.28 7.78 10.25
C GLN A 40 -5.46 8.37 11.65
N LYS A 41 -5.56 7.52 12.69
CA LYS A 41 -5.62 7.95 14.12
C LYS A 41 -4.44 8.85 14.52
N TYR A 42 -3.30 8.72 13.87
CA TYR A 42 -2.09 9.50 14.12
C TYR A 42 -1.80 10.52 13.01
N GLY A 43 -2.81 10.90 12.22
CA GLY A 43 -2.70 11.93 11.19
C GLY A 43 -2.20 11.44 9.83
N GLY A 44 -2.14 10.13 9.59
CA GLY A 44 -1.81 9.61 8.26
C GLY A 44 -2.88 9.94 7.22
N GLY A 45 -2.46 10.57 6.12
CA GLY A 45 -3.34 10.97 5.03
C GLY A 45 -3.62 9.85 4.01
N ASP A 46 -4.52 10.14 3.05
CA ASP A 46 -4.94 9.22 1.99
C ASP A 46 -4.04 9.29 0.73
N GLY A 47 -2.85 9.89 0.84
CA GLY A 47 -1.88 9.98 -0.24
C GLY A 47 -1.27 8.62 -0.59
N LEU A 48 -0.95 8.40 -1.86
CA LEU A 48 -0.36 7.12 -2.32
C LEU A 48 0.98 6.80 -1.67
N ASP A 49 1.68 7.80 -1.14
CA ASP A 49 2.88 7.69 -0.29
C ASP A 49 2.60 6.99 1.06
N ASN A 50 1.34 6.97 1.50
CA ASN A 50 0.91 6.38 2.76
C ASN A 50 -0.01 5.16 2.59
N LEU A 51 -0.38 4.78 1.36
CA LEU A 51 -1.28 3.66 1.11
C LEU A 51 -0.53 2.42 0.61
N GLN A 52 -0.83 1.25 1.20
CA GLN A 52 -0.24 -0.04 0.81
C GLN A 52 -1.27 -1.17 0.71
N CYS A 53 -1.04 -2.16 -0.15
CA CYS A 53 -1.93 -3.32 -0.29
C CYS A 53 -1.66 -4.38 0.77
N MET A 54 -2.70 -4.79 1.50
CA MET A 54 -2.62 -5.84 2.51
C MET A 54 -3.77 -6.83 2.37
N CYS A 55 -3.56 -8.09 2.77
CA CYS A 55 -4.68 -8.99 2.96
C CYS A 55 -5.43 -8.62 4.24
N LYS A 56 -6.73 -8.93 4.29
CA LYS A 56 -7.59 -8.63 5.45
C LYS A 56 -7.02 -9.13 6.79
N HIS A 57 -6.34 -10.29 6.77
CA HIS A 57 -5.71 -10.84 7.97
C HIS A 57 -4.55 -9.98 8.47
N CYS A 58 -3.58 -9.66 7.61
CA CYS A 58 -2.45 -8.83 7.98
C CYS A 58 -2.90 -7.41 8.35
N ASN A 59 -3.87 -6.84 7.64
CA ASN A 59 -4.38 -5.49 7.90
C ASN A 59 -4.98 -5.41 9.31
N ARG A 60 -5.87 -6.35 9.66
CA ARG A 60 -6.43 -6.46 11.01
C ARG A 60 -5.36 -6.70 12.09
N SER A 61 -4.33 -7.50 11.79
CA SER A 61 -3.23 -7.76 12.72
C SER A 61 -2.37 -6.52 12.97
N LYS A 62 -2.18 -5.65 11.97
CA LYS A 62 -1.48 -4.37 12.13
C LYS A 62 -2.32 -3.40 12.96
N GLY A 63 -3.60 -3.27 12.62
CA GLY A 63 -4.50 -2.29 13.24
C GLY A 63 -3.92 -0.88 13.17
N ALA A 64 -3.99 -0.16 14.31
CA ALA A 64 -3.38 1.17 14.45
C ALA A 64 -1.94 1.12 14.99
N SER A 65 -1.24 -0.01 14.90
CA SER A 65 0.16 -0.08 15.36
C SER A 65 1.08 0.79 14.51
N VAL A 66 1.99 1.50 15.16
CA VAL A 66 3.04 2.32 14.52
C VAL A 66 4.41 1.64 14.51
N ARG A 67 4.49 0.38 14.97
CA ARG A 67 5.75 -0.35 15.20
C ARG A 67 6.67 -0.39 13.97
N ASP A 68 6.09 -0.58 12.79
CA ASP A 68 6.82 -0.70 11.52
C ASP A 68 6.62 0.52 10.61
N THR A 69 5.93 1.57 11.07
CA THR A 69 5.53 2.68 10.20
C THR A 69 6.72 3.33 9.51
N VAL A 70 7.83 3.57 10.22
CA VAL A 70 9.03 4.20 9.62
C VAL A 70 9.63 3.33 8.52
N SER A 71 9.84 2.04 8.79
CA SER A 71 10.42 1.11 7.82
C SER A 71 9.52 0.87 6.62
N ASP A 72 8.20 0.73 6.86
CA ASP A 72 7.20 0.53 5.82
C ASP A 72 7.11 1.78 4.93
N TYR A 73 7.06 2.98 5.54
CA TYR A 73 6.90 4.24 4.82
C TYR A 73 8.13 4.57 3.98
N ALA A 74 9.34 4.40 4.55
CA ALA A 74 10.58 4.58 3.82
C ALA A 74 10.70 3.60 2.64
N SER A 75 10.49 2.30 2.89
CA SER A 75 10.60 1.26 1.85
C SER A 75 9.59 1.48 0.73
N HIS A 76 8.35 1.79 1.08
CA HIS A 76 7.27 2.06 0.14
C HIS A 76 7.58 3.24 -0.77
N ASN A 77 7.95 4.39 -0.20
CA ASN A 77 8.25 5.60 -0.97
C ASN A 77 9.49 5.45 -1.84
N MET A 78 10.49 4.70 -1.36
CA MET A 78 11.71 4.43 -2.13
C MET A 78 11.42 3.50 -3.32
N ASN A 79 10.51 2.53 -3.18
CA ASN A 79 10.03 1.72 -4.32
C ASN A 79 9.21 2.55 -5.31
N ARG A 80 8.33 3.44 -4.83
CA ARG A 80 7.57 4.34 -5.71
C ARG A 80 8.47 5.28 -6.50
N ALA A 81 9.50 5.83 -5.86
CA ALA A 81 10.49 6.66 -6.52
C ALA A 81 11.26 5.86 -7.59
N LYS A 82 11.68 4.63 -7.27
CA LYS A 82 12.31 3.72 -8.24
C LYS A 82 11.42 3.45 -9.44
N ASP A 83 10.16 3.07 -9.23
CA ASP A 83 9.22 2.79 -10.32
C ASP A 83 9.00 4.03 -11.19
N SER A 84 8.88 5.21 -10.57
CA SER A 84 8.72 6.47 -11.30
C SER A 84 9.94 6.84 -12.13
N ILE A 85 11.15 6.61 -11.62
CA ILE A 85 12.41 6.95 -12.29
C ILE A 85 12.70 5.94 -13.41
N LEU A 86 12.56 4.64 -13.13
CA LEU A 86 12.77 3.59 -14.13
C LEU A 86 11.79 3.73 -15.30
N GLY A 87 10.53 4.08 -15.01
CA GLY A 87 9.54 4.35 -16.05
C GLY A 87 9.79 5.61 -16.90
N LEU A 88 10.82 6.41 -16.62
CA LEU A 88 11.27 7.48 -17.54
C LEU A 88 12.18 6.95 -18.65
N PHE A 89 12.71 5.74 -18.51
CA PHE A 89 13.64 5.12 -19.45
C PHE A 89 12.98 4.02 -20.31
N ASP A 90 11.72 3.69 -20.04
CA ASP A 90 10.87 2.80 -20.85
C ASP A 90 10.16 3.60 -21.96
#